data_AF-A0A836RH04-F1
#
_entry.id   AF-A0A836RH04-F1
#
_cell.length_a   1.000
_cell.length_b   1.000
_cell.length_c   1.000
_cell.angle_alpha   90.00
_cell.angle_beta   90.00
_cell.angle_gamma   90.00
#
_symmetry.space_group_name_H-M   'P 1'
#
loop_
_entity.id
_entity.type
_entity.pdbx_description
1 polymer ?
#
loop_
_entity_poly.entity_id
_entity_poly.type
_entity_poly.pdbx_seq_one_letter_code
_entity_poly.pdbx_strand_id
1 'polypeptide(L)' 'ANLLQAQRDYFGAHTYRRIDKDGVFHTDWIREARKAL' A
#
# COMPACT_ATOMS: atom_id res chain seq x y z
N ALA A 1 0.08 12.00 6.90
CA ALA A 1 0.19 11.71 5.46
C ALA A 1 0.06 10.22 5.09
N ASN A 2 0.20 9.28 6.04
CA ASN A 2 0.22 7.83 5.75
C ASN A 2 -1.10 7.30 5.16
N LEU A 3 -2.25 7.77 5.66
CA LEU A 3 -3.57 7.38 5.14
C LEU A 3 -3.76 7.77 3.67
N LEU A 4 -3.34 8.99 3.29
CA LEU A 4 -3.41 9.44 1.91
C LEU A 4 -2.50 8.59 1.00
N GLN A 5 -1.30 8.23 1.46
CA GLN A 5 -0.42 7.34 0.70
C GLN A 5 -1.04 5.96 0.50
N ALA A 6 -1.68 5.40 1.52
CA ALA A 6 -2.41 4.13 1.41
C ALA A 6 -3.57 4.24 0.40
N GLN A 7 -4.36 5.31 0.44
CA GLN A 7 -5.45 5.55 -0.52
C GLN A 7 -4.93 5.69 -1.95
N ARG A 8 -3.86 6.46 -2.16
CA ARG A 8 -3.23 6.65 -3.48
C ARG A 8 -2.69 5.34 -4.05
N ASP A 9 -2.13 4.48 -3.20
CA ASP A 9 -1.68 3.16 -3.62
C ASP A 9 -2.86 2.22 -3.91
N TYR A 10 -3.90 2.23 -3.06
CA TYR A 10 -5.09 1.41 -3.21
C TYR A 10 -5.83 1.69 -4.53
N PHE A 11 -6.08 2.97 -4.85
CA PHE A 11 -6.86 3.35 -6.04
C PHE A 11 -6.02 3.58 -7.30
N GLY A 12 -4.72 3.86 -7.15
CA GLY A 12 -3.88 4.34 -8.25
C GLY A 12 -2.54 3.64 -8.42
N ALA A 13 -2.24 2.60 -7.63
CA ALA A 13 -0.95 1.91 -7.64
C ALA A 13 0.25 2.86 -7.53
N HIS A 14 0.07 3.99 -6.82
CA HIS A 14 1.06 5.07 -6.75
C HIS A 14 2.25 4.78 -5.85
N THR A 15 2.33 3.62 -5.21
CA THR A 15 3.41 3.21 -4.30
C THR A 15 3.56 4.11 -3.07
N TYR A 16 4.36 3.67 -2.09
CA TYR A 16 4.72 4.45 -0.91
C TYR A 16 6.07 4.02 -0.32
N ARG A 17 6.59 4.83 0.60
CA ARG A 17 7.79 4.53 1.42
C ARG A 17 7.37 4.11 2.82
N ARG A 18 8.15 3.23 3.42
CA ARG A 18 7.98 2.78 4.80
C ARG A 18 8.94 3.52 5.72
N ILE A 19 8.60 3.59 7.01
CA ILE A 19 9.46 4.23 8.04
C ILE A 19 10.46 3.25 8.64
N ASP A 20 10.20 1.95 8.53
CA ASP A 20 10.96 0.88 9.15
C ASP A 20 11.91 0.18 8.16
N LYS A 21 11.76 0.47 6.86
CA LYS A 21 12.56 -0.14 5.80
C LYS A 21 12.67 0.78 4.59
N ASP A 22 13.91 0.96 4.12
CA ASP A 22 14.17 1.68 2.88
C ASP A 22 13.62 0.93 1.66
N GLY A 23 13.06 1.70 0.72
CA GLY A 23 12.52 1.19 -0.54
C GLY A 23 11.21 1.85 -0.97
N VAL A 24 10.71 1.41 -2.13
CA VAL A 24 9.40 1.79 -2.69
C VAL A 24 8.53 0.54 -2.74
N PHE A 25 7.31 0.66 -2.22
CA PHE A 25 6.42 -0.48 -1.99
C PHE A 25 5.06 -0.23 -2.64
N HIS A 26 4.49 -1.27 -3.22
CA HIS A 26 3.09 -1.34 -3.63
C HIS A 26 2.45 -2.50 -2.88
N THR A 27 1.20 -2.32 -2.43
CA THR A 27 0.43 -3.39 -1.79
C THR A 27 -0.63 -3.90 -2.74
N ASP A 28 -0.70 -5.22 -2.93
CA ASP A 28 -1.83 -5.85 -3.63
C ASP A 28 -3.03 -5.97 -2.67
N TRP A 29 -3.78 -4.87 -2.57
CA TRP A 29 -4.85 -4.73 -1.58
C TRP A 29 -5.99 -5.75 -1.77
N ILE A 30 -6.32 -6.10 -3.02
CA ILE A 30 -7.40 -7.07 -3.32
C ILE A 30 -6.96 -8.47 -2.90
N ARG A 31 -5.72 -8.86 -3.20
CA ARG A 31 -5.21 -10.17 -2.78
C ARG A 31 -5.13 -10.30 -1.27
N GLU A 32 -4.62 -9.28 -0.57
CA GLU A 32 -4.54 -9.31 0.89
C GLU A 32 -5.93 -9.38 1.54
N ALA A 33 -6.91 -8.61 1.03
CA ALA A 33 -8.29 -8.70 1.51
C ALA A 33 -8.90 -10.10 1.31
N ARG A 34 -8.58 -10.76 0.18
CA ARG A 34 -9.04 -12.14 -0.10
C ARG A 34 -8.39 -13.21 0.79
N LYS A 35 -7.18 -12.98 1.30
CA LYS A 35 -6.52 -13.90 2.26
C LYS A 35 -7.09 -13.79 3.67
N ALA A 36 -7.71 -12.66 4.00
CA ALA A 36 -8.29 -12.39 5.31
C ALA A 36 -9.72 -12.96 5.46
N LEU A 37 -10.22 -13.62 4.41
CA LEU A 37 -11.47 -14.40 4.37
C LEU A 37 -11.13 -15.88 4.55
#